data_AF-A0AAD7N2Z3-F1
#
_entry.id   AF-A0AAD7N2Z3-F1
#
_cell.length_a   1.000
_cell.length_b   1.000
_cell.length_c   1.000
_cell.angle_alpha   90.00
_cell.angle_beta   90.00
_cell.angle_gamma   90.00
#
_symmetry.space_group_name_H-M   'P 1'
#
loop_
_entity.id
_entity.type
_entity.pdbx_description
1 polymer ?
#
loop_
_entity_poly.entity_id
_entity_poly.type
_entity_poly.pdbx_seq_one_letter_code
_entity_poly.pdbx_strand_id
1 'polypeptide(L)'
;MRAVSATSSLIAISIHCPMSSPSTSTTLIVSNSQTGLLVKRAQLNFNKKWALRPFNPGRTLDQLYTIGGHALEKRANRLAYKMGKGPHVPAEKLEAYFGQGEQRLRQLEFLRTSIPPKVQDYCSNIMKYTFPTEAPSTQLSAFKHVVHLCTQFPGLRSVFLGCECMHDARSTGSILELWEPPVEREPPNEGWSFWEMLVANCLSDTSISERLETTPLLQLPRCQEGSFSTIEELLVAWNCSTDSESKFSAALCVRYLGGILELPGFWSEMDGVHSLVVNKLCRELVRALKDIGVDVLELGSLEDAEPSFDYDGLDLLAGTVLVSLSVWFEKLDPQEQVLQPWYESLCELLRLLRAPQSAAYLPQAAACSLDVWKTLVPVRYRHAELDVIA
;
A
#
# COMPACT_ATOMS: atom_id res chain seq x y z
N MET A 1 -24.48 -45.81 15.78
CA MET A 1 -23.02 -45.79 15.57
C MET A 1 -22.72 -46.43 14.21
N ARG A 2 -22.46 -45.63 13.17
CA ARG A 2 -21.93 -46.10 11.89
C ARG A 2 -20.44 -45.78 11.88
N ALA A 3 -19.59 -46.80 11.80
CA ALA A 3 -18.16 -46.62 11.59
C ALA A 3 -17.94 -46.11 10.15
N VAL A 4 -17.39 -44.90 10.01
CA VAL A 4 -16.89 -44.39 8.74
C VAL A 4 -15.44 -44.85 8.62
N SER A 5 -15.20 -45.86 7.80
CA SER A 5 -13.86 -46.27 7.39
C SER A 5 -13.30 -45.21 6.43
N ALA A 6 -12.34 -44.41 6.90
CA ALA A 6 -11.57 -43.52 6.04
C ALA A 6 -10.55 -44.36 5.25
N THR A 7 -10.85 -44.67 3.99
CA THR A 7 -9.87 -45.22 3.06
C THR A 7 -8.96 -44.09 2.58
N SER A 8 -7.75 -44.02 3.14
CA SER A 8 -6.67 -43.18 2.63
C SER A 8 -6.18 -43.72 1.29
N SER A 9 -6.57 -43.08 0.20
CA SER A 9 -6.04 -43.37 -1.14
C SER A 9 -4.68 -42.69 -1.31
N LEU A 10 -3.60 -43.48 -1.33
CA LEU A 10 -2.26 -43.04 -1.67
C LEU A 10 -2.16 -42.84 -3.20
N ILE A 11 -1.71 -41.67 -3.64
CA ILE A 11 -1.41 -41.41 -5.05
C ILE A 11 0.12 -41.42 -5.19
N ALA A 12 0.65 -42.43 -5.87
CA ALA A 12 2.04 -42.47 -6.29
C ALA A 12 2.21 -41.65 -7.58
N ILE A 13 3.12 -40.68 -7.56
CA ILE A 13 3.47 -39.88 -8.74
C ILE A 13 4.84 -40.36 -9.23
N SER A 14 4.85 -41.07 -10.37
CA SER A 14 6.09 -41.43 -11.09
C SER A 14 6.37 -40.41 -12.18
N ILE A 15 7.56 -39.82 -12.14
CA ILE A 15 8.07 -38.95 -13.20
C ILE A 15 9.02 -39.80 -14.06
N HIS A 16 8.61 -40.12 -15.29
CA HIS A 16 9.46 -40.83 -16.23
C HIS A 16 10.21 -39.82 -17.11
N CYS A 17 11.54 -39.80 -16.99
CA CYS A 17 12.41 -39.10 -17.94
C CYS A 17 12.84 -40.08 -19.05
N PRO A 18 12.58 -39.79 -20.34
CA PRO A 18 13.06 -40.61 -21.43
C PRO A 18 14.48 -40.18 -21.80
N MET A 19 15.49 -40.84 -21.21
CA MET A 19 16.86 -40.82 -21.72
C MET A 19 17.43 -42.24 -21.62
N SER A 20 18.16 -42.62 -22.66
CA SER A 20 18.82 -43.92 -22.84
C SER A 20 19.75 -44.27 -21.69
N SER A 21 19.56 -45.47 -21.10
CA SER A 21 20.28 -46.12 -19.98
C SER A 21 19.70 -45.87 -18.56
N PRO A 22 19.81 -46.86 -17.63
CA PRO A 22 18.78 -47.11 -16.62
C PRO A 22 18.82 -46.09 -15.48
N SER A 23 17.69 -45.41 -15.26
CA SER A 23 17.53 -44.34 -14.28
C SER A 23 16.84 -44.80 -13.00
N THR A 24 17.35 -44.30 -11.87
CA THR A 24 16.74 -44.39 -10.54
C THR A 24 15.44 -43.57 -10.52
N SER A 25 14.29 -44.22 -10.26
CA SER A 25 13.00 -43.53 -10.13
C SER A 25 12.80 -42.99 -8.70
N THR A 26 12.62 -41.68 -8.56
CA THR A 26 12.21 -41.06 -7.30
C THR A 26 10.69 -40.93 -7.26
N THR A 27 10.04 -41.60 -6.31
CA THR A 27 8.58 -41.56 -6.14
C THR A 27 8.24 -40.69 -4.93
N LEU A 28 7.47 -39.62 -5.15
CA LEU A 28 7.01 -38.72 -4.09
C LEU A 28 5.58 -39.11 -3.70
N ILE A 29 5.37 -39.48 -2.43
CA ILE A 29 4.08 -39.92 -1.90
C ILE A 29 3.44 -38.76 -1.14
N VAL A 30 2.31 -38.24 -1.64
CA VAL A 30 1.55 -37.15 -0.99
C VAL A 30 0.23 -37.71 -0.45
N SER A 31 0.01 -37.60 0.86
CA SER A 31 -1.05 -38.30 1.60
C SER A 31 -2.37 -37.53 1.79
N ASN A 32 -2.65 -36.50 0.98
CA ASN A 32 -3.87 -35.72 1.12
C ASN A 32 -4.58 -35.49 -0.24
N SER A 33 -5.83 -35.94 -0.34
CA SER A 33 -6.61 -36.04 -1.57
C SER A 33 -6.90 -34.68 -2.23
N GLN A 34 -6.99 -33.60 -1.44
CA GLN A 34 -7.16 -32.24 -1.97
C GLN A 34 -5.86 -31.68 -2.57
N THR A 35 -4.72 -32.05 -2.02
CA THR A 35 -3.39 -31.64 -2.50
C THR A 35 -3.05 -32.35 -3.81
N GLY A 36 -3.40 -33.63 -3.94
CA GLY A 36 -3.19 -34.40 -5.18
C GLY A 36 -3.97 -33.88 -6.39
N LEU A 37 -5.19 -33.37 -6.19
CA LEU A 37 -6.00 -32.74 -7.24
C LEU A 37 -5.41 -31.41 -7.72
N LEU A 38 -4.81 -30.62 -6.82
CA LEU A 38 -4.16 -29.35 -7.15
C LEU A 38 -2.83 -29.54 -7.87
N VAL A 39 -2.04 -30.53 -7.46
CA VAL A 39 -0.80 -30.93 -8.18
C VAL A 39 -1.16 -31.37 -9.60
N LYS A 40 -2.19 -32.20 -9.79
CA LYS A 40 -2.68 -32.57 -11.13
C LYS A 40 -3.13 -31.36 -11.97
N ARG A 41 -3.80 -30.37 -11.37
CA ARG A 41 -4.28 -29.17 -12.07
C ARG A 41 -3.13 -28.23 -12.46
N ALA A 42 -2.13 -28.07 -11.58
CA ALA A 42 -0.89 -27.35 -11.88
C ALA A 42 -0.12 -28.05 -13.01
N GLN A 43 -0.05 -29.38 -12.99
CA GLN A 43 0.62 -30.20 -14.01
C GLN A 43 -0.09 -30.16 -15.39
N LEU A 44 -1.42 -30.08 -15.41
CA LEU A 44 -2.19 -29.91 -16.65
C LEU A 44 -2.04 -28.51 -17.28
N ASN A 45 -1.97 -27.46 -16.46
CA ASN A 45 -1.67 -26.11 -16.92
C ASN A 45 -0.19 -25.98 -17.36
N PHE A 46 0.71 -26.75 -16.75
CA PHE A 46 2.12 -26.84 -17.10
C PHE A 46 2.33 -27.44 -18.50
N ASN A 47 1.66 -28.57 -18.82
CA ASN A 47 1.79 -29.20 -20.15
C ASN A 47 1.32 -28.33 -21.32
N LYS A 48 0.39 -27.39 -21.09
CA LYS A 48 -0.11 -26.48 -22.14
C LYS A 48 0.83 -25.31 -22.44
N LYS A 49 1.64 -24.88 -21.47
CA LYS A 49 2.45 -23.65 -21.58
C LYS A 49 3.92 -23.92 -21.97
N TRP A 50 4.39 -25.16 -21.89
CA TRP A 50 5.81 -25.51 -21.93
C TRP A 50 6.26 -26.45 -23.07
N ALA A 51 5.39 -26.77 -24.03
CA ALA A 51 5.71 -27.67 -25.14
C ALA A 51 6.76 -27.17 -26.14
N LEU A 52 7.37 -25.99 -25.94
CA LEU A 52 8.28 -25.34 -26.92
C LEU A 52 9.59 -24.78 -26.33
N ARG A 53 10.00 -25.15 -25.11
CA ARG A 53 11.29 -24.70 -24.54
C ARG A 53 12.23 -25.86 -24.22
N PRO A 54 13.55 -25.72 -24.44
CA PRO A 54 14.53 -26.75 -24.11
C PRO A 54 14.48 -27.08 -22.61
N PHE A 55 14.36 -28.38 -22.33
CA PHE A 55 14.09 -28.93 -21.00
C PHE A 55 15.35 -28.85 -20.14
N ASN A 56 15.40 -27.94 -19.15
CA ASN A 56 16.42 -27.94 -18.11
C ASN A 56 15.76 -28.40 -16.78
N PRO A 57 15.82 -29.71 -16.45
CA PRO A 57 15.05 -30.30 -15.37
C PRO A 57 15.38 -29.71 -13.99
N GLY A 58 16.61 -29.21 -13.79
CA GLY A 58 17.00 -28.54 -12.55
C GLY A 58 16.21 -27.24 -12.32
N ARG A 59 16.13 -26.39 -13.34
CA ARG A 59 15.34 -25.13 -13.27
C ARG A 59 13.84 -25.39 -13.12
N THR A 60 13.33 -26.46 -13.75
CA THR A 60 11.91 -26.82 -13.66
C THR A 60 11.54 -27.32 -12.27
N LEU A 61 12.39 -28.15 -11.65
CA LEU A 61 12.17 -28.62 -10.28
C LEU A 61 12.24 -27.47 -9.28
N ASP A 62 13.23 -26.60 -9.41
CA ASP A 62 13.39 -25.40 -8.59
C ASP A 62 12.13 -24.51 -8.65
N GLN A 63 11.66 -24.19 -9.85
CA GLN A 63 10.40 -23.44 -10.04
C GLN A 63 9.19 -24.14 -9.43
N LEU A 64 9.09 -25.46 -9.51
CA LEU A 64 7.99 -26.22 -8.90
C LEU A 64 8.05 -26.17 -7.37
N TYR A 65 9.25 -26.26 -6.78
CA TYR A 65 9.43 -26.10 -5.34
C TYR A 65 9.06 -24.68 -4.89
N THR A 66 9.50 -23.65 -5.61
CA THR A 66 9.15 -22.25 -5.32
C THR A 66 7.65 -21.99 -5.44
N ILE A 67 7.01 -22.47 -6.51
CA ILE A 67 5.54 -22.35 -6.68
C ILE A 67 4.79 -23.10 -5.58
N GLY A 68 5.22 -24.32 -5.25
CA GLY A 68 4.63 -25.14 -4.19
C GLY A 68 4.78 -24.51 -2.81
N GLY A 69 5.97 -24.01 -2.49
CA GLY A 69 6.29 -23.27 -1.27
C GLY A 69 5.41 -22.04 -1.11
N HIS A 70 5.35 -21.16 -2.12
CA HIS A 70 4.50 -19.99 -2.10
C HIS A 70 3.01 -20.30 -1.96
N ALA A 71 2.53 -21.39 -2.58
CA ALA A 71 1.13 -21.79 -2.44
C ALA A 71 0.80 -22.25 -1.00
N LEU A 72 1.71 -22.98 -0.37
CA LEU A 72 1.59 -23.42 1.02
C LEU A 72 1.69 -22.22 1.98
N GLU A 73 2.66 -21.35 1.78
CA GLU A 73 2.84 -20.11 2.55
C GLU A 73 1.59 -19.22 2.48
N LYS A 74 1.07 -18.95 1.28
CA LYS A 74 -0.18 -18.19 1.12
C LYS A 74 -1.36 -18.82 1.87
N ARG A 75 -1.44 -20.15 1.90
CA ARG A 75 -2.52 -20.86 2.61
C ARG A 75 -2.32 -20.83 4.12
N ALA A 76 -1.07 -20.95 4.59
CA ALA A 76 -0.72 -20.81 6.00
C ALA A 76 -1.02 -19.38 6.49
N ASN A 77 -0.63 -18.36 5.73
CA ASN A 77 -0.92 -16.96 6.04
C ASN A 77 -2.44 -16.67 6.06
N ARG A 78 -3.21 -17.22 5.11
CA ARG A 78 -4.68 -17.13 5.15
C ARG A 78 -5.29 -17.84 6.36
N LEU A 79 -4.69 -18.95 6.80
CA LEU A 79 -5.17 -19.65 7.99
C LEU A 79 -4.81 -18.88 9.25
N ALA A 80 -3.59 -18.34 9.35
CA ALA A 80 -3.16 -17.45 10.41
C ALA A 80 -4.10 -16.25 10.53
N TYR A 81 -4.41 -15.59 9.40
CA TYR A 81 -5.41 -14.52 9.31
C TYR A 81 -6.76 -14.96 9.89
N LYS A 82 -7.31 -16.09 9.43
CA LYS A 82 -8.59 -16.62 9.94
C LYS A 82 -8.55 -16.98 11.43
N MET A 83 -7.38 -17.29 11.96
CA MET A 83 -7.15 -17.59 13.36
C MET A 83 -6.82 -16.34 14.19
N GLY A 84 -6.87 -15.14 13.61
CA GLY A 84 -6.55 -13.90 14.31
C GLY A 84 -5.05 -13.75 14.61
N LYS A 85 -4.18 -14.38 13.83
CA LYS A 85 -2.72 -14.33 13.96
C LYS A 85 -2.09 -13.50 12.84
N GLY A 86 -1.06 -12.72 13.16
CA GLY A 86 -0.31 -11.88 12.23
C GLY A 86 -0.48 -10.38 12.49
N PRO A 87 0.31 -9.53 11.81
CA PRO A 87 0.35 -8.08 12.06
C PRO A 87 -0.94 -7.35 11.65
N HIS A 88 -1.71 -7.93 10.74
CA HIS A 88 -2.95 -7.32 10.24
C HIS A 88 -4.03 -7.15 11.32
N VAL A 89 -4.18 -8.14 12.20
CA VAL A 89 -5.23 -8.14 13.23
C VAL A 89 -5.05 -7.02 14.26
N PRO A 90 -3.86 -6.78 14.84
CA PRO A 90 -3.65 -5.60 15.68
C PRO A 90 -3.72 -4.29 14.88
N ALA A 91 -3.36 -4.27 13.59
CA ALA A 91 -3.50 -3.09 12.75
C ALA A 91 -4.98 -2.69 12.53
N GLU A 92 -5.84 -3.63 12.13
CA GLU A 92 -7.29 -3.41 12.01
C GLU A 92 -7.90 -2.93 13.34
N LYS A 93 -7.44 -3.47 14.47
CA LYS A 93 -7.90 -3.03 15.80
C LYS A 93 -7.46 -1.62 16.14
N LEU A 94 -6.27 -1.19 15.71
CA LEU A 94 -5.82 0.20 15.84
C LEU A 94 -6.65 1.14 14.96
N GLU A 95 -6.84 0.78 13.69
CA GLU A 95 -7.69 1.55 12.77
C GLU A 95 -9.11 1.70 13.33
N ALA A 96 -9.71 0.61 13.83
CA ALA A 96 -11.02 0.63 14.46
C ALA A 96 -11.06 1.44 15.76
N TYR A 97 -9.96 1.46 16.53
CA TYR A 97 -9.85 2.27 17.75
C TYR A 97 -9.92 3.77 17.43
N PHE A 98 -9.15 4.23 16.46
CA PHE A 98 -9.17 5.63 16.04
C PHE A 98 -10.48 5.98 15.32
N GLY A 99 -11.04 5.06 14.54
CA GLY A 99 -12.26 5.30 13.79
C GLY A 99 -12.04 6.34 12.68
N GLN A 100 -13.10 7.04 12.30
CA GLN A 100 -13.12 7.97 11.16
C GLN A 100 -13.62 9.36 11.57
N GLY A 101 -13.31 10.38 10.78
CA GLY A 101 -13.78 11.76 10.97
C GLY A 101 -13.50 12.33 12.37
N GLU A 102 -14.53 12.89 13.01
CA GLU A 102 -14.44 13.50 14.35
C GLU A 102 -14.06 12.52 15.48
N GLN A 103 -14.34 11.23 15.32
CA GLN A 103 -13.86 10.23 16.28
C GLN A 103 -12.34 10.12 16.21
N ARG A 104 -11.79 10.09 14.99
CA ARG A 104 -10.35 10.01 14.74
C ARG A 104 -9.61 11.17 15.37
N LEU A 105 -10.09 12.38 15.12
CA LEU A 105 -9.50 13.60 15.67
C LEU A 105 -9.42 13.55 17.20
N ARG A 106 -10.53 13.22 17.87
CA ARG A 106 -10.58 13.12 19.35
C ARG A 106 -9.63 12.06 19.89
N GLN A 107 -9.53 10.90 19.24
CA GLN A 107 -8.64 9.82 19.67
C GLN A 107 -7.17 10.18 19.48
N LEU A 108 -6.83 10.89 18.40
CA LEU A 108 -5.48 11.40 18.16
C LEU A 108 -5.10 12.50 19.17
N GLU A 109 -6.03 13.40 19.51
CA GLU A 109 -5.81 14.40 20.57
C GLU A 109 -5.54 13.72 21.92
N PHE A 110 -6.32 12.69 22.25
CA PHE A 110 -6.11 11.91 23.47
C PHE A 110 -4.73 11.24 23.48
N LEU A 111 -4.32 10.62 22.36
CA LEU A 111 -3.03 9.95 22.20
C LEU A 111 -1.84 10.88 22.52
N ARG A 112 -1.93 12.17 22.17
CA ARG A 112 -0.88 13.16 22.44
C ARG A 112 -0.72 13.50 23.92
N THR A 113 -1.76 13.29 24.72
CA THR A 113 -1.73 13.56 26.17
C THR A 113 -1.41 12.31 26.99
N SER A 114 -1.85 11.15 26.54
CA SER A 114 -1.67 9.88 27.23
C SER A 114 -1.73 8.73 26.24
N ILE A 115 -0.77 7.80 26.32
CA ILE A 115 -0.75 6.60 25.47
C ILE A 115 -1.71 5.58 26.09
N PRO A 116 -2.83 5.22 25.43
CA PRO A 116 -3.74 4.22 25.95
C PRO A 116 -3.04 2.84 25.98
N PRO A 117 -3.17 2.05 27.07
CA PRO A 117 -2.50 0.74 27.16
C PRO A 117 -2.84 -0.20 25.99
N LYS A 118 -4.09 -0.17 25.50
CA LYS A 118 -4.51 -0.97 24.35
C LYS A 118 -3.78 -0.59 23.06
N VAL A 119 -3.54 0.71 22.84
CA VAL A 119 -2.81 1.20 21.66
C VAL A 119 -1.36 0.74 21.75
N GLN A 120 -0.74 0.87 22.92
CA GLN A 120 0.60 0.37 23.18
C GLN A 120 0.71 -1.15 22.96
N ASP A 121 -0.26 -1.93 23.44
CA ASP A 121 -0.30 -3.39 23.24
C ASP A 121 -0.39 -3.75 21.76
N TYR A 122 -1.24 -3.06 20.98
CA TYR A 122 -1.37 -3.31 19.56
C TYR A 122 -0.10 -2.91 18.78
N CYS A 123 0.47 -1.74 19.05
CA CYS A 123 1.75 -1.32 18.47
C CYS A 123 2.87 -2.33 18.79
N SER A 124 3.00 -2.73 20.05
CA SER A 124 3.99 -3.73 20.49
C SER A 124 3.80 -5.07 19.79
N ASN A 125 2.56 -5.50 19.58
CA ASN A 125 2.28 -6.74 18.85
C ASN A 125 2.62 -6.65 17.37
N ILE A 126 2.40 -5.50 16.71
CA ILE A 126 2.84 -5.28 15.32
C ILE A 126 4.37 -5.30 15.25
N MET A 127 5.05 -4.60 16.17
CA MET A 127 6.51 -4.54 16.17
C MET A 127 7.18 -5.89 16.37
N LYS A 128 6.60 -6.81 17.16
CA LYS A 128 7.13 -8.18 17.26
C LYS A 128 7.23 -8.86 15.89
N TYR A 129 6.33 -8.52 14.97
CA TYR A 129 6.32 -9.11 13.64
C TYR A 129 7.38 -8.55 12.69
N THR A 130 8.08 -7.46 13.05
CA THR A 130 9.13 -6.87 12.21
C THR A 130 10.48 -7.55 12.39
N PHE A 131 10.65 -8.38 13.42
CA PHE A 131 11.96 -8.96 13.77
C PHE A 131 12.30 -10.23 12.98
N PRO A 132 13.60 -10.54 12.79
CA PRO A 132 14.10 -11.71 12.07
C PRO A 132 13.51 -13.06 12.50
N THR A 133 12.90 -13.16 13.68
CA THR A 133 12.23 -14.38 14.16
C THR A 133 11.02 -14.78 13.32
N GLU A 134 10.41 -13.86 12.59
CA GLU A 134 9.26 -14.12 11.73
C GLU A 134 9.64 -14.51 10.29
N ALA A 135 8.66 -15.07 9.57
CA ALA A 135 8.79 -15.33 8.14
C ALA A 135 8.84 -14.01 7.35
N PRO A 136 9.60 -13.93 6.24
CA PRO A 136 9.72 -12.69 5.47
C PRO A 136 8.36 -12.06 5.15
N SER A 137 7.46 -12.79 4.47
CA SER A 137 6.14 -12.23 4.11
C SER A 137 5.35 -11.62 5.28
N THR A 138 5.58 -12.10 6.50
CA THR A 138 4.97 -11.55 7.72
C THR A 138 5.63 -10.23 8.14
N GLN A 139 6.96 -10.13 8.11
CA GLN A 139 7.64 -8.86 8.43
C GLN A 139 7.36 -7.80 7.38
N LEU A 140 7.33 -8.16 6.08
CA LEU A 140 6.90 -7.22 5.02
C LEU A 140 5.50 -6.66 5.30
N SER A 141 4.57 -7.52 5.70
CA SER A 141 3.23 -7.09 6.08
C SER A 141 3.26 -6.18 7.32
N ALA A 142 4.12 -6.47 8.29
CA ALA A 142 4.29 -5.63 9.48
C ALA A 142 4.88 -4.26 9.13
N PHE A 143 5.92 -4.19 8.30
CA PHE A 143 6.52 -2.96 7.80
C PHE A 143 5.48 -2.07 7.12
N LYS A 144 4.69 -2.64 6.19
CA LYS A 144 3.58 -1.93 5.53
C LYS A 144 2.58 -1.36 6.54
N HIS A 145 2.19 -2.14 7.55
CA HIS A 145 1.27 -1.67 8.59
C HIS A 145 1.88 -0.57 9.46
N VAL A 146 3.15 -0.66 9.87
CA VAL A 146 3.80 0.40 10.63
C VAL A 146 3.83 1.70 9.84
N VAL A 147 4.28 1.67 8.57
CA VAL A 147 4.29 2.86 7.71
C VAL A 147 2.88 3.43 7.54
N HIS A 148 1.90 2.58 7.19
CA HIS A 148 0.51 3.01 7.04
C HIS A 148 -0.01 3.69 8.32
N LEU A 149 0.15 3.05 9.46
CA LEU A 149 -0.36 3.54 10.74
C LEU A 149 0.35 4.82 11.19
N CYS A 150 1.68 4.91 11.07
CA CYS A 150 2.43 6.11 11.41
C CYS A 150 2.02 7.31 10.55
N THR A 151 1.80 7.09 9.25
CA THR A 151 1.48 8.14 8.29
C THR A 151 0.01 8.57 8.30
N GLN A 152 -0.91 7.66 8.62
CA GLN A 152 -2.34 7.95 8.75
C GLN A 152 -2.74 8.51 10.13
N PHE A 153 -1.97 8.24 11.18
CA PHE A 153 -2.31 8.62 12.56
C PHE A 153 -1.16 9.42 13.20
N PRO A 154 -1.08 10.74 12.98
CA PRO A 154 -0.02 11.58 13.53
C PRO A 154 0.12 11.44 15.06
N GLY A 155 1.33 11.09 15.52
CA GLY A 155 1.60 10.78 16.93
C GLY A 155 1.85 9.30 17.21
N LEU A 156 1.37 8.39 16.35
CA LEU A 156 1.48 6.96 16.60
C LEU A 156 2.92 6.43 16.44
N ARG A 157 3.75 7.10 15.64
CA ARG A 157 5.18 6.80 15.49
C ARG A 157 5.91 6.82 16.85
N SER A 158 5.62 7.80 17.70
CA SER A 158 6.19 7.86 19.07
C SER A 158 5.86 6.62 19.92
N VAL A 159 4.69 6.02 19.73
CA VAL A 159 4.28 4.79 20.44
C VAL A 159 5.04 3.57 19.92
N PHE A 160 5.25 3.48 18.61
CA PHE A 160 6.09 2.44 18.02
C PHE A 160 7.54 2.52 18.50
N LEU A 161 8.12 3.72 18.56
CA LEU A 161 9.46 3.95 19.12
C LEU A 161 9.55 3.65 20.62
N GLY A 162 8.43 3.80 21.35
CA GLY A 162 8.34 3.48 22.78
C GLY A 162 8.16 1.99 23.08
N CYS A 163 8.08 1.11 22.07
CA CYS A 163 8.03 -0.33 22.28
C CYS A 163 9.36 -0.84 22.85
N GLU A 164 9.32 -1.81 23.78
CA GLU A 164 10.52 -2.35 24.45
C GLU A 164 11.58 -2.85 23.46
N CYS A 165 11.13 -3.46 22.36
CA CYS A 165 12.00 -3.98 21.30
C CYS A 165 12.70 -2.88 20.47
N MET A 166 12.32 -1.61 20.65
CA MET A 166 12.88 -0.45 19.95
C MET A 166 13.66 0.49 20.89
N HIS A 167 13.89 0.10 22.15
CA HIS A 167 14.38 1.01 23.19
C HIS A 167 15.65 1.78 22.79
N ASP A 168 16.58 1.16 22.06
CA ASP A 168 17.88 1.75 21.72
C ASP A 168 18.01 2.21 20.26
N ALA A 169 17.04 1.89 19.40
CA ALA A 169 17.09 2.24 17.98
C ALA A 169 16.41 3.59 17.71
N ARG A 170 17.19 4.54 17.21
CA ARG A 170 16.75 5.93 16.95
C ARG A 170 17.15 6.47 15.58
N SER A 171 18.20 5.92 14.98
CA SER A 171 18.61 6.22 13.61
C SER A 171 18.17 5.13 12.65
N THR A 172 18.04 5.46 11.36
CA THR A 172 17.76 4.48 10.29
C THR A 172 18.69 3.28 10.39
N GLY A 173 20.00 3.52 10.52
CA GLY A 173 21.01 2.45 10.66
C GLY A 173 20.77 1.55 11.86
N SER A 174 20.56 2.13 13.06
CA SER A 174 20.31 1.34 14.28
C SER A 174 19.01 0.51 14.20
N ILE A 175 18.01 1.00 13.47
CA ILE A 175 16.75 0.27 13.25
C ILE A 175 16.97 -0.90 12.30
N LEU A 176 17.72 -0.70 11.21
CA LEU A 176 18.05 -1.75 10.26
C LEU A 176 18.92 -2.85 10.89
N GLU A 177 19.87 -2.48 11.77
CA GLU A 177 20.67 -3.44 12.53
C GLU A 177 19.81 -4.38 13.40
N LEU A 178 18.68 -3.89 13.96
CA LEU A 178 17.74 -4.74 14.70
C LEU A 178 16.99 -5.73 13.82
N TRP A 179 16.86 -5.43 12.53
CA TRP A 179 16.12 -6.24 11.55
C TRP A 179 17.03 -7.07 10.65
N GLU A 180 18.35 -6.96 10.81
CA GLU A 180 19.31 -7.68 10.00
C GLU A 180 19.06 -9.20 10.11
N PRO A 181 18.80 -9.89 8.98
CA PRO A 181 18.58 -11.32 9.01
C PRO A 181 19.88 -12.04 9.37
N PRO A 182 19.82 -13.20 10.05
CA PRO A 182 21.00 -14.04 10.21
C PRO A 182 21.57 -14.42 8.82
N VAL A 183 22.90 -14.42 8.72
CA VAL A 183 23.74 -14.53 7.49
C VAL A 183 23.33 -15.63 6.50
N GLU A 184 22.54 -16.61 6.92
CA GLU A 184 22.14 -17.79 6.15
C GLU A 184 20.82 -17.64 5.36
N ARG A 185 20.17 -16.47 5.35
CA ARG A 185 18.92 -16.27 4.60
C ARG A 185 19.15 -15.85 3.16
N GLU A 186 18.32 -16.39 2.26
CA GLU A 186 18.24 -15.92 0.87
C GLU A 186 18.02 -14.41 0.83
N PRO A 187 18.63 -13.70 -0.13
CA PRO A 187 18.48 -12.27 -0.23
C PRO A 187 17.00 -11.92 -0.44
N PRO A 188 16.47 -10.96 0.33
CA PRO A 188 15.09 -10.55 0.19
C PRO A 188 14.81 -9.98 -1.21
N ASN A 189 13.55 -10.08 -1.68
CA ASN A 189 13.16 -9.52 -2.98
C ASN A 189 13.32 -7.97 -2.98
N GLU A 190 13.45 -7.34 -4.16
CA GLU A 190 13.70 -5.89 -4.23
C GLU A 190 12.59 -5.04 -3.56
N GLY A 191 11.34 -5.52 -3.57
CA GLY A 191 10.26 -4.86 -2.84
C GLY A 191 10.46 -4.86 -1.33
N TRP A 192 11.12 -5.88 -0.77
CA TRP A 192 11.43 -5.94 0.65
C TRP A 192 12.28 -4.78 1.12
N SER A 193 13.42 -4.57 0.46
CA SER A 193 14.43 -3.61 0.87
C SER A 193 13.86 -2.20 0.77
N PHE A 194 12.98 -1.95 -0.19
CA PHE A 194 12.19 -0.72 -0.23
C PHE A 194 11.37 -0.52 1.04
N TRP A 195 10.54 -1.49 1.44
CA TRP A 195 9.66 -1.36 2.61
C TRP A 195 10.42 -1.30 3.94
N GLU A 196 11.47 -2.09 4.08
CA GLU A 196 12.37 -2.07 5.23
C GLU A 196 13.05 -0.69 5.39
N MET A 197 13.59 -0.14 4.30
CA MET A 197 14.16 1.22 4.32
C MET A 197 13.08 2.27 4.58
N LEU A 198 11.90 2.16 3.97
CA LEU A 198 10.81 3.11 4.16
C LEU A 198 10.33 3.13 5.61
N VAL A 199 10.14 1.96 6.24
CA VAL A 199 9.72 1.90 7.64
C VAL A 199 10.80 2.38 8.60
N ALA A 200 12.08 2.10 8.32
CA ALA A 200 13.19 2.61 9.12
C ALA A 200 13.22 4.14 9.06
N ASN A 201 13.14 4.73 7.86
CA ASN A 201 13.06 6.18 7.69
C ASN A 201 11.79 6.77 8.32
N CYS A 202 10.64 6.09 8.22
CA CYS A 202 9.39 6.54 8.86
C CYS A 202 9.53 6.67 10.38
N LEU A 203 10.19 5.70 11.01
CA LEU A 203 10.39 5.68 12.46
C LEU A 203 11.48 6.67 12.90
N SER A 204 12.59 6.77 12.17
CA SER A 204 13.72 7.64 12.52
C SER A 204 13.58 9.09 12.04
N ASP A 205 12.59 9.41 11.21
CA ASP A 205 12.40 10.77 10.71
C ASP A 205 12.08 11.73 11.86
N THR A 206 12.94 12.72 12.05
CA THR A 206 12.77 13.81 13.01
C THR A 206 12.46 15.14 12.32
N SER A 207 12.30 15.15 11.00
CA SER A 207 12.04 16.38 10.25
C SER A 207 10.54 16.59 10.06
N ILE A 208 9.91 15.74 9.24
CA ILE A 208 8.50 15.84 8.90
C ILE A 208 7.66 15.33 10.06
N SER A 209 7.99 14.14 10.57
CA SER A 209 7.20 13.47 11.60
C SER A 209 7.16 14.26 12.90
N GLU A 210 8.28 14.82 13.36
CA GLU A 210 8.33 15.67 14.56
C GLU A 210 7.43 16.92 14.40
N ARG A 211 7.47 17.55 13.22
CA ARG A 211 6.61 18.68 12.93
C ARG A 211 5.13 18.32 12.96
N LEU A 212 4.76 17.18 12.38
CA LEU A 212 3.38 16.68 12.37
C LEU A 212 2.88 16.33 13.78
N GLU A 213 3.76 15.83 14.63
CA GLU A 213 3.47 15.46 16.01
C GLU A 213 3.33 16.67 16.93
N THR A 214 4.13 17.72 16.72
CA THR A 214 4.11 18.95 17.52
C THR A 214 3.05 19.95 17.08
N THR A 215 2.67 19.96 15.79
CA THR A 215 1.63 20.86 15.27
C THR A 215 0.25 20.39 15.73
N PRO A 216 -0.62 21.26 16.30
CA PRO A 216 -1.99 20.90 16.68
C PRO A 216 -2.76 20.25 15.53
N LEU A 217 -3.51 19.18 15.80
CA LEU A 217 -4.20 18.40 14.76
C LEU A 217 -5.18 19.24 13.94
N LEU A 218 -5.88 20.18 14.57
CA LEU A 218 -6.78 21.13 13.92
C LEU A 218 -6.05 22.14 13.02
N GLN A 219 -4.74 22.30 13.15
CA GLN A 219 -3.92 23.20 12.33
C GLN A 219 -3.23 22.48 11.17
N LEU A 220 -3.00 21.16 11.28
CA LEU A 220 -2.42 20.36 10.19
C LEU A 220 -3.15 20.53 8.84
N PRO A 221 -4.49 20.49 8.78
CA PRO A 221 -5.22 20.68 7.54
C PRO A 221 -5.44 22.14 7.15
N ARG A 222 -4.99 23.12 7.95
CA ARG A 222 -5.31 24.52 7.66
C ARG A 222 -4.30 25.14 6.71
N CYS A 223 -4.82 25.83 5.70
CA CYS A 223 -4.04 26.74 4.89
C CYS A 223 -3.94 28.09 5.62
N GLN A 224 -2.76 28.68 5.70
CA GLN A 224 -2.56 29.97 6.38
C GLN A 224 -2.10 31.02 5.37
N GLU A 225 -2.71 32.20 5.37
CA GLU A 225 -2.22 33.31 4.57
C GLU A 225 -0.86 33.80 5.09
N GLY A 226 0.13 33.91 4.20
CA GLY A 226 1.43 34.51 4.51
C GLY A 226 2.46 33.56 5.13
N SER A 227 2.14 32.29 5.35
CA SER A 227 3.11 31.26 5.79
C SER A 227 2.84 29.92 5.12
N PHE A 228 3.88 29.12 4.92
CA PHE A 228 3.72 27.77 4.40
C PHE A 228 2.92 26.90 5.38
N SER A 229 1.76 26.42 4.94
CA SER A 229 1.00 25.40 5.65
C SER A 229 1.76 24.06 5.64
N THR A 230 1.46 23.19 6.61
CA THR A 230 2.04 21.85 6.68
C THR A 230 1.86 21.07 5.36
N ILE A 231 0.69 21.21 4.72
CA ILE A 231 0.40 20.56 3.44
C ILE A 231 1.29 21.10 2.32
N GLU A 232 1.49 22.42 2.25
CA GLU A 232 2.36 23.02 1.23
C GLU A 232 3.81 22.61 1.39
N GLU A 233 4.28 22.44 2.62
CA GLU A 233 5.64 21.99 2.91
C GLU A 233 5.84 20.53 2.52
N LEU A 234 4.87 19.67 2.83
CA LEU A 234 4.88 18.28 2.37
C LEU A 234 4.86 18.20 0.84
N LEU A 235 4.08 19.06 0.17
CA LEU A 235 4.08 19.17 -1.30
C LEU A 235 5.44 19.62 -1.84
N VAL A 236 6.11 20.58 -1.19
CA VAL A 236 7.46 21.02 -1.58
C VAL A 236 8.48 19.89 -1.35
N ALA A 237 8.45 19.24 -0.18
CA ALA A 237 9.36 18.14 0.15
C ALA A 237 9.17 16.93 -0.77
N TRP A 238 7.93 16.61 -1.17
CA TRP A 238 7.65 15.60 -2.20
C TRP A 238 8.33 15.95 -3.53
N ASN A 239 8.33 17.22 -3.92
CA ASN A 239 8.93 17.68 -5.18
C ASN A 239 10.46 17.79 -5.16
N CYS A 240 11.08 17.93 -4.00
CA CYS A 240 12.53 18.12 -3.88
C CYS A 240 13.33 16.81 -3.94
N SER A 241 12.70 15.66 -4.24
CA SER A 241 13.37 14.37 -4.21
C SER A 241 14.19 14.07 -5.47
N THR A 242 15.41 14.59 -5.55
CA THR A 242 16.37 14.29 -6.65
C THR A 242 17.34 13.14 -6.35
N ASP A 243 17.50 12.77 -5.08
CA ASP A 243 18.53 11.85 -4.60
C ASP A 243 17.94 10.55 -4.00
N SER A 244 18.73 9.48 -3.94
CA SER A 244 18.25 8.16 -3.49
C SER A 244 17.73 8.10 -2.05
N GLU A 245 18.24 8.92 -1.13
CA GLU A 245 17.68 9.06 0.23
C GLU A 245 16.37 9.87 0.23
N SER A 246 16.28 10.86 -0.66
CA SER A 246 15.13 11.74 -0.74
C SER A 246 13.87 11.04 -1.26
N LYS A 247 14.00 9.89 -1.96
CA LYS A 247 12.86 9.09 -2.42
C LYS A 247 11.99 8.56 -1.27
N PHE A 248 12.60 8.17 -0.15
CA PHE A 248 11.84 7.69 1.01
C PHE A 248 11.12 8.85 1.70
N SER A 249 11.77 10.02 1.78
CA SER A 249 11.12 11.24 2.27
C SER A 249 9.93 11.63 1.40
N ALA A 250 10.06 11.59 0.07
CA ALA A 250 8.95 11.83 -0.85
C ALA A 250 7.80 10.83 -0.66
N ALA A 251 8.10 9.53 -0.53
CA ALA A 251 7.08 8.51 -0.25
C ALA A 251 6.35 8.79 1.09
N LEU A 252 7.09 9.16 2.14
CA LEU A 252 6.48 9.55 3.42
C LEU A 252 5.62 10.80 3.29
N CYS A 253 6.07 11.83 2.55
CA CYS A 253 5.28 13.03 2.27
C CYS A 253 3.94 12.69 1.62
N VAL A 254 3.95 11.85 0.58
CA VAL A 254 2.73 11.39 -0.11
C VAL A 254 1.76 10.74 0.86
N ARG A 255 2.25 9.86 1.74
CA ARG A 255 1.43 9.18 2.74
C ARG A 255 0.91 10.11 3.83
N TYR A 256 1.74 11.00 4.35
CA TYR A 256 1.34 11.99 5.33
C TYR A 256 0.28 12.95 4.77
N LEU A 257 0.42 13.37 3.50
CA LEU A 257 -0.62 14.11 2.80
C LEU A 257 -1.93 13.33 2.78
N GLY A 258 -1.89 12.03 2.44
CA GLY A 258 -3.07 11.16 2.48
C GLY A 258 -3.74 11.16 3.86
N GLY A 259 -2.97 10.93 4.92
CA GLY A 259 -3.48 10.91 6.30
C GLY A 259 -4.05 12.25 6.78
N ILE A 260 -3.38 13.36 6.48
CA ILE A 260 -3.83 14.71 6.88
C ILE A 260 -5.11 15.10 6.15
N LEU A 261 -5.23 14.76 4.87
CA LEU A 261 -6.42 15.07 4.07
C LEU A 261 -7.65 14.24 4.48
N GLU A 262 -7.47 13.15 5.22
CA GLU A 262 -8.56 12.39 5.86
C GLU A 262 -9.02 13.01 7.19
N LEU A 263 -8.28 13.97 7.76
CA LEU A 263 -8.71 14.66 8.99
C LEU A 263 -9.88 15.62 8.69
N PRO A 264 -10.83 15.76 9.64
CA PRO A 264 -11.82 16.83 9.58
C PRO A 264 -11.12 18.19 9.53
N GLY A 265 -11.64 19.10 8.70
CA GLY A 265 -11.16 20.49 8.65
C GLY A 265 -10.73 20.91 7.26
N PHE A 266 -9.84 20.15 6.59
CA PHE A 266 -9.27 20.56 5.29
C PHE A 266 -10.39 20.89 4.30
N TRP A 267 -11.20 19.90 3.98
CA TRP A 267 -12.29 20.01 3.00
C TRP A 267 -13.52 20.80 3.48
N SER A 268 -13.47 21.38 4.68
CA SER A 268 -14.54 22.24 5.20
C SER A 268 -14.31 23.72 4.88
N GLU A 269 -13.06 24.11 4.59
CA GLU A 269 -12.67 25.47 4.25
C GLU A 269 -12.78 25.64 2.72
N MET A 270 -13.46 26.71 2.27
CA MET A 270 -13.67 27.00 0.84
C MET A 270 -13.14 28.36 0.45
N ASP A 271 -11.95 28.71 0.90
CA ASP A 271 -11.32 29.98 0.53
C ASP A 271 -10.40 29.85 -0.70
N GLY A 272 -9.94 31.01 -1.19
CA GLY A 272 -9.09 31.08 -2.37
C GLY A 272 -7.73 30.40 -2.18
N VAL A 273 -7.15 30.46 -0.98
CA VAL A 273 -5.85 29.84 -0.67
C VAL A 273 -5.99 28.32 -0.72
N HIS A 274 -7.05 27.79 -0.11
CA HIS A 274 -7.38 26.38 -0.11
C HIS A 274 -7.52 25.84 -1.55
N SER A 275 -8.24 26.58 -2.40
CA SER A 275 -8.40 26.22 -3.82
C SER A 275 -7.06 26.16 -4.58
N LEU A 276 -6.10 27.03 -4.26
CA LEU A 276 -4.77 26.99 -4.86
C LEU A 276 -3.96 25.77 -4.40
N VAL A 277 -4.04 25.42 -3.11
CA VAL A 277 -3.37 24.23 -2.55
C VAL A 277 -3.94 22.95 -3.17
N VAL A 278 -5.26 22.85 -3.30
CA VAL A 278 -5.92 21.73 -3.98
C VAL A 278 -5.48 21.64 -5.45
N ASN A 279 -5.37 22.76 -6.16
CA ASN A 279 -4.88 22.74 -7.54
C ASN A 279 -3.44 22.20 -7.60
N LYS A 280 -2.56 22.67 -6.71
CA LYS A 280 -1.18 22.18 -6.62
C LYS A 280 -1.15 20.68 -6.36
N LEU A 281 -1.96 20.19 -5.43
CA LEU A 281 -2.08 18.77 -5.11
C LEU A 281 -2.52 17.92 -6.32
N CYS A 282 -3.56 18.37 -7.04
CA CYS A 282 -4.01 17.69 -8.27
C CYS A 282 -2.91 17.66 -9.33
N ARG A 283 -2.17 18.75 -9.51
CA ARG A 283 -1.07 18.82 -10.47
C ARG A 283 0.08 17.88 -10.13
N GLU A 284 0.45 17.77 -8.85
CA GLU A 284 1.49 16.84 -8.43
C GLU A 284 1.06 15.37 -8.57
N LEU A 285 -0.20 15.06 -8.28
CA LEU A 285 -0.74 13.73 -8.58
C LEU A 285 -0.69 13.42 -10.08
N VAL A 286 -1.12 14.35 -10.94
CA VAL A 286 -1.03 14.20 -12.41
C VAL A 286 0.41 13.95 -12.85
N ARG A 287 1.37 14.70 -12.30
CA ARG A 287 2.79 14.52 -12.60
C ARG A 287 3.27 13.13 -12.18
N ALA A 288 3.01 12.74 -10.93
CA ALA A 288 3.42 11.43 -10.41
C ALA A 288 2.82 10.26 -11.20
N LEU A 289 1.56 10.37 -11.65
CA LEU A 289 0.94 9.37 -12.53
C LEU A 289 1.64 9.26 -13.89
N LYS A 290 2.05 10.38 -14.47
CA LYS A 290 2.83 10.40 -15.72
C LYS A 290 4.23 9.83 -15.51
N ASP A 291 4.86 10.13 -14.38
CA ASP A 291 6.19 9.62 -14.04
C ASP A 291 6.20 8.09 -13.91
N ILE A 292 5.12 7.47 -13.43
CA ILE A 292 4.95 6.00 -13.41
C ILE A 292 4.41 5.42 -14.73
N GLY A 293 4.27 6.25 -15.78
CA GLY A 293 3.89 5.82 -17.13
C GLY A 293 2.42 5.40 -17.29
N VAL A 294 1.50 5.92 -16.48
CA VAL A 294 0.06 5.61 -16.60
C VAL A 294 -0.54 6.05 -17.95
N ASP A 295 0.04 7.07 -18.60
CA ASP A 295 -0.40 7.58 -19.89
C ASP A 295 0.20 6.83 -21.10
N VAL A 296 1.13 5.90 -20.88
CA VAL A 296 1.74 5.10 -21.94
C VAL A 296 0.78 3.98 -22.35
N LEU A 297 0.33 4.00 -23.61
CA LEU A 297 -0.64 3.05 -24.16
C LEU A 297 -0.11 1.62 -24.28
N GLU A 298 1.21 1.46 -24.39
CA GLU A 298 1.85 0.16 -24.44
C GLU A 298 2.04 -0.37 -23.02
N LEU A 299 1.41 -1.53 -22.73
CA LEU A 299 1.71 -2.25 -21.49
C LEU A 299 3.17 -2.73 -21.58
N GLY A 300 4.08 -1.97 -20.98
CA GLY A 300 5.27 -2.56 -20.36
C GLY A 300 4.82 -3.69 -19.44
N SER A 301 5.62 -4.75 -19.30
CA SER A 301 5.22 -5.83 -18.41
C SER A 301 5.14 -5.26 -16.98
N LEU A 302 4.13 -5.64 -16.21
CA LEU A 302 4.07 -5.31 -14.77
C LEU A 302 5.30 -5.85 -14.01
N GLU A 303 6.05 -6.77 -14.61
CA GLU A 303 7.32 -7.27 -14.10
C GLU A 303 8.45 -6.24 -14.21
N ASP A 304 8.29 -5.19 -15.04
CA ASP A 304 9.22 -4.07 -15.19
C ASP A 304 8.86 -2.87 -14.27
N ALA A 305 7.79 -2.98 -13.47
CA ALA A 305 7.43 -1.94 -12.52
C ALA A 305 8.55 -1.77 -11.49
N GLU A 306 9.00 -0.54 -11.27
CA GLU A 306 10.12 -0.26 -10.37
C GLU A 306 9.72 -0.67 -8.94
N PRO A 307 10.35 -1.68 -8.33
CA PRO A 307 9.97 -2.16 -7.00
C PRO A 307 10.29 -1.15 -5.89
N SER A 308 10.91 -0.02 -6.25
CA SER A 308 11.31 1.09 -5.40
C SER A 308 10.25 2.20 -5.27
N PHE A 309 9.08 2.07 -5.91
CA PHE A 309 8.03 3.09 -5.90
C PHE A 309 6.89 2.77 -4.94
N ASP A 310 6.42 3.78 -4.21
CA ASP A 310 5.31 3.65 -3.24
C ASP A 310 3.93 3.76 -3.90
N TYR A 311 3.57 2.75 -4.69
CA TYR A 311 2.24 2.69 -5.32
C TYR A 311 1.10 2.74 -4.31
N ASP A 312 1.25 2.04 -3.17
CA ASP A 312 0.25 2.00 -2.10
C ASP A 312 0.01 3.41 -1.50
N GLY A 313 1.07 4.22 -1.34
CA GLY A 313 0.98 5.58 -0.84
C GLY A 313 0.32 6.53 -1.84
N LEU A 314 0.69 6.43 -3.12
CA LEU A 314 0.10 7.23 -4.19
C LEU A 314 -1.38 6.90 -4.41
N ASP A 315 -1.76 5.62 -4.35
CA ASP A 315 -3.14 5.15 -4.49
C ASP A 315 -4.02 5.71 -3.36
N LEU A 316 -3.52 5.65 -2.12
CA LEU A 316 -4.18 6.23 -0.96
C LEU A 316 -4.40 7.74 -1.13
N LEU A 317 -3.35 8.49 -1.49
CA LEU A 317 -3.45 9.94 -1.65
C LEU A 317 -4.44 10.32 -2.76
N ALA A 318 -4.31 9.71 -3.94
CA ALA A 318 -5.19 9.96 -5.07
C ALA A 318 -6.65 9.61 -4.73
N GLY A 319 -6.89 8.46 -4.09
CA GLY A 319 -8.22 8.05 -3.63
C GLY A 319 -8.83 9.06 -2.65
N THR A 320 -8.05 9.48 -1.65
CA THR A 320 -8.47 10.48 -0.65
C THR A 320 -8.85 11.81 -1.31
N VAL A 321 -8.02 12.30 -2.22
CA VAL A 321 -8.27 13.54 -2.97
C VAL A 321 -9.57 13.44 -3.78
N LEU A 322 -9.76 12.33 -4.50
CA LEU A 322 -10.97 12.14 -5.32
C LEU A 322 -12.25 12.07 -4.47
N VAL A 323 -12.24 11.27 -3.40
CA VAL A 323 -13.41 11.13 -2.51
C VAL A 323 -13.77 12.48 -1.92
N SER A 324 -12.80 13.20 -1.38
CA SER A 324 -13.07 14.46 -0.71
C SER A 324 -13.42 15.59 -1.67
N LEU A 325 -12.78 15.65 -2.85
CA LEU A 325 -13.16 16.61 -3.88
C LEU A 325 -14.56 16.37 -4.40
N SER A 326 -15.03 15.12 -4.46
CA SER A 326 -16.40 14.83 -4.89
C SER A 326 -17.45 15.43 -3.94
N VAL A 327 -17.22 15.33 -2.62
CA VAL A 327 -18.05 15.97 -1.60
C VAL A 327 -17.95 17.50 -1.70
N TRP A 328 -16.77 18.02 -2.02
CA TRP A 328 -16.59 19.46 -2.19
C TRP A 328 -17.33 19.97 -3.42
N PHE A 329 -17.24 19.24 -4.52
CA PHE A 329 -17.89 19.52 -5.80
C PHE A 329 -19.42 19.60 -5.67
N GLU A 330 -20.04 18.67 -4.94
CA GLU A 330 -21.49 18.66 -4.69
C GLU A 330 -22.02 19.90 -3.96
N LYS A 331 -21.15 20.65 -3.27
CA LYS A 331 -21.53 21.86 -2.52
C LYS A 331 -21.46 23.15 -3.36
N LEU A 332 -20.77 23.12 -4.51
CA LEU A 332 -20.59 24.29 -5.37
C LEU A 332 -21.67 24.34 -6.46
N ASP A 333 -22.05 25.54 -6.88
CA ASP A 333 -22.88 25.71 -8.09
C ASP A 333 -22.11 25.18 -9.32
N PRO A 334 -22.75 24.41 -10.23
CA PRO A 334 -22.15 23.98 -11.49
C PRO A 334 -21.37 25.06 -12.26
N GLN A 335 -21.84 26.31 -12.25
CA GLN A 335 -21.14 27.40 -12.93
C GLN A 335 -19.86 27.83 -12.20
N GLU A 336 -19.87 27.80 -10.87
CA GLU A 336 -18.70 28.14 -10.05
C GLU A 336 -17.65 27.04 -10.08
N GLN A 337 -18.04 25.78 -10.29
CA GLN A 337 -17.15 24.63 -10.37
C GLN A 337 -16.13 24.75 -11.51
N VAL A 338 -16.58 25.14 -12.70
CA VAL A 338 -15.72 25.24 -13.90
C VAL A 338 -14.72 26.40 -13.76
N LEU A 339 -15.03 27.39 -12.93
CA LEU A 339 -14.16 28.53 -12.64
C LEU A 339 -13.11 28.22 -11.57
N GLN A 340 -13.18 27.06 -10.91
CA GLN A 340 -12.23 26.73 -9.86
C GLN A 340 -10.83 26.43 -10.43
N PRO A 341 -9.76 27.00 -9.85
CA PRO A 341 -8.37 26.77 -10.25
C PRO A 341 -7.96 25.29 -10.40
N TRP A 342 -8.57 24.39 -9.63
CA TRP A 342 -8.24 22.96 -9.61
C TRP A 342 -9.03 22.12 -10.63
N TYR A 343 -10.04 22.68 -11.32
CA TYR A 343 -10.97 21.91 -12.15
C TYR A 343 -10.28 21.23 -13.35
N GLU A 344 -9.41 21.95 -14.06
CA GLU A 344 -8.67 21.39 -15.20
C GLU A 344 -7.73 20.26 -14.76
N SER A 345 -6.99 20.48 -13.67
CA SER A 345 -6.07 19.49 -13.09
C SER A 345 -6.82 18.24 -12.60
N LEU A 346 -8.02 18.41 -12.03
CA LEU A 346 -8.89 17.29 -11.64
C LEU A 346 -9.38 16.51 -12.87
N CYS A 347 -9.78 17.20 -13.94
CA CYS A 347 -10.19 16.53 -15.18
C CYS A 347 -9.07 15.67 -15.78
N GLU A 348 -7.83 16.19 -15.78
CA GLU A 348 -6.66 15.45 -16.24
C GLU A 348 -6.34 14.27 -15.30
N LEU A 349 -6.42 14.47 -13.99
CA LEU A 349 -6.23 13.41 -12.99
C LEU A 349 -7.22 12.26 -13.21
N LEU A 350 -8.50 12.57 -13.39
CA LEU A 350 -9.54 11.58 -13.67
C LEU A 350 -9.34 10.87 -15.01
N ARG A 351 -8.85 11.59 -16.03
CA ARG A 351 -8.51 10.97 -17.32
C ARG A 351 -7.40 9.93 -17.15
N LEU A 352 -6.35 10.27 -16.41
CA LEU A 352 -5.24 9.36 -16.14
C LEU A 352 -5.67 8.15 -15.32
N LEU A 353 -6.37 8.35 -14.19
CA LEU A 353 -6.81 7.26 -13.30
C LEU A 353 -7.82 6.29 -13.94
N ARG A 354 -8.45 6.70 -15.04
CA ARG A 354 -9.33 5.85 -15.85
C ARG A 354 -8.61 5.10 -16.97
N ALA A 355 -7.31 5.33 -17.15
CA ALA A 355 -6.51 4.51 -18.05
C ALA A 355 -6.46 3.05 -17.53
N PRO A 356 -6.47 2.04 -18.42
CA PRO A 356 -6.42 0.64 -18.02
C PRO A 356 -5.27 0.29 -17.05
N GLN A 357 -4.13 0.96 -17.22
CA GLN A 357 -2.91 0.78 -16.42
C GLN A 357 -3.12 1.21 -14.97
N SER A 358 -3.91 2.26 -14.71
CA SER A 358 -4.16 2.75 -13.35
C SER A 358 -4.83 1.70 -12.47
N ALA A 359 -5.72 0.86 -13.01
CA ALA A 359 -6.35 -0.18 -12.21
C ALA A 359 -5.36 -1.25 -11.71
N ALA A 360 -4.20 -1.39 -12.36
CA ALA A 360 -3.15 -2.32 -11.94
C ALA A 360 -2.25 -1.72 -10.85
N TYR A 361 -1.88 -0.44 -10.98
CA TYR A 361 -0.99 0.25 -10.03
C TYR A 361 -1.72 0.88 -8.85
N LEU A 362 -2.91 1.42 -9.10
CA LEU A 362 -3.67 2.30 -8.20
C LEU A 362 -5.16 1.88 -8.18
N PRO A 363 -5.46 0.64 -7.76
CA PRO A 363 -6.80 0.09 -7.85
C PRO A 363 -7.85 0.90 -7.09
N GLN A 364 -7.52 1.49 -5.94
CA GLN A 364 -8.47 2.27 -5.14
C GLN A 364 -8.84 3.58 -5.84
N ALA A 365 -7.85 4.37 -6.24
CA ALA A 365 -8.04 5.64 -6.92
C ALA A 365 -8.70 5.45 -8.29
N ALA A 366 -8.33 4.39 -9.03
CA ALA A 366 -8.99 4.04 -10.29
C ALA A 366 -10.47 3.74 -10.09
N ALA A 367 -10.84 2.98 -9.05
CA ALA A 367 -12.24 2.72 -8.71
C ALA A 367 -12.99 4.02 -8.34
N CYS A 368 -12.42 4.84 -7.46
CA CYS A 368 -13.00 6.13 -7.06
C CYS A 368 -13.20 7.07 -8.25
N SER A 369 -12.27 7.09 -9.21
CA SER A 369 -12.34 7.97 -10.39
C SER A 369 -13.60 7.76 -11.24
N LEU A 370 -14.11 6.52 -11.29
CA LEU A 370 -15.31 6.20 -12.05
C LEU A 370 -16.56 6.81 -11.43
N ASP A 371 -16.61 6.91 -10.10
CA ASP A 371 -17.75 7.47 -9.39
C ASP A 371 -17.71 9.00 -9.43
N VAL A 372 -16.55 9.61 -9.20
CA VAL A 372 -16.39 11.07 -9.31
C VAL A 372 -16.68 11.55 -10.74
N TRP A 373 -16.25 10.81 -11.76
CA TRP A 373 -16.50 11.17 -13.16
C TRP A 373 -18.00 11.25 -13.48
N LYS A 374 -18.82 10.34 -12.93
CA LYS A 374 -20.28 10.36 -13.14
C LYS A 374 -20.90 11.64 -12.56
N THR A 375 -20.36 12.17 -11.48
CA THR A 375 -20.81 13.43 -10.87
C THR A 375 -20.40 14.66 -11.70
N LEU A 376 -19.27 14.59 -12.42
CA LEU A 376 -18.80 15.68 -13.30
C LEU A 376 -19.55 15.78 -14.64
N VAL A 377 -19.88 14.64 -15.27
CA VAL A 377 -20.47 14.60 -16.64
C VAL A 377 -21.77 15.44 -16.81
N PRO A 378 -22.71 15.50 -15.84
CA PRO A 378 -23.91 16.33 -15.94
C PRO A 378 -23.63 17.81 -16.19
N VAL A 379 -22.48 18.32 -15.75
CA VAL A 379 -22.10 19.74 -15.90
C VAL A 379 -21.72 20.06 -17.34
N ARG A 380 -21.01 19.16 -18.04
CA ARG A 380 -20.58 19.39 -19.43
C ARG A 380 -21.75 19.45 -20.42
N TYR A 381 -22.81 18.68 -20.21
CA TYR A 381 -23.98 18.70 -21.10
C TYR A 381 -24.78 20.01 -20.98
N ARG A 382 -24.85 20.62 -19.79
CA ARG A 382 -25.54 21.91 -19.61
C ARG A 382 -24.79 23.07 -20.28
N HIS A 383 -23.46 23.04 -20.32
CA HIS A 383 -22.68 24.08 -20.99
C HIS A 383 -22.71 23.96 -22.52
N ALA A 384 -22.64 22.74 -23.06
CA ALA A 384 -22.76 22.53 -24.50
C ALA A 384 -24.13 22.97 -25.06
N GLU A 385 -25.19 22.95 -24.24
CA GLU A 385 -26.51 23.50 -24.61
C GLU A 385 -26.59 25.03 -24.52
N LEU A 386 -25.77 25.67 -23.66
CA LEU A 386 -25.73 27.13 -23.53
C LEU A 386 -24.91 27.79 -24.65
N ASP A 387 -23.85 27.14 -25.15
CA ASP A 387 -23.07 27.62 -26.30
C ASP A 387 -23.81 27.50 -27.65
N VAL A 388 -24.98 26.85 -27.68
CA VAL A 388 -25.85 26.75 -28.87
C VAL A 388 -26.98 27.79 -28.82
N ILE A 389 -27.16 28.49 -27.70
CA ILE A 389 -28.24 29.48 -27.49
C ILE A 389 -27.71 30.92 -27.39
N ALA A 390 -26.39 31.13 -27.36
CA ALA A 390 -25.74 32.43 -27.54
C ALA A 390 -25.25 32.60 -28.99
#